data_AF-A0AA35SRG0-F1
#
_entry.id   AF-A0AA35SRG0-F1
#
_cell.length_a   1.000
_cell.length_b   1.000
_cell.length_c   1.000
_cell.angle_alpha   90.00
_cell.angle_beta   90.00
_cell.angle_gamma   90.00
#
_symmetry.space_group_name_H-M   'P 1'
#
loop_
_entity.id
_entity.type
_entity.pdbx_description
1 polymer ?
#
loop_
_entity_poly.entity_id
_entity_poly.type
_entity_poly.pdbx_seq_one_letter_code
_entity_poly.pdbx_strand_id
1 'polypeptide(L)'
;MGTLLDVRQETMPATSAHVFSVSTLLGLDTPEVHVFGRAIAGHLLLPPGHDLTLALGLKKPSPHILPHLLPLLEDYKLWESPSLPTPSADSHMTGNTGL
;
A
#
# COMPACT_ATOMS: atom_id res chain seq x y z
N MET A 1 -8.00 -1.90 -24.60
CA MET A 1 -8.95 -1.60 -23.50
C MET A 1 -8.24 -1.93 -22.20
N GLY A 2 -8.25 -1.01 -21.22
CA GLY A 2 -7.71 -1.27 -19.88
C GLY A 2 -8.77 -1.90 -18.96
N THR A 3 -8.36 -2.27 -17.74
CA THR A 3 -9.23 -2.79 -16.69
C THR A 3 -9.22 -1.85 -15.49
N LEU A 4 -10.39 -1.51 -14.96
CA LEU A 4 -10.55 -0.74 -13.72
C LEU A 4 -10.97 -1.69 -12.59
N LEU A 5 -10.25 -1.64 -11.47
CA LEU A 5 -10.46 -2.49 -10.30
C LEU A 5 -10.72 -1.62 -9.06
N ASP A 6 -11.59 -2.11 -8.18
CA ASP A 6 -11.74 -1.66 -6.80
C ASP A 6 -11.15 -2.71 -5.88
N VAL A 7 -10.24 -2.32 -4.99
CA VAL A 7 -9.56 -3.22 -4.05
C VAL A 7 -9.82 -2.76 -2.63
N ARG A 8 -10.42 -3.62 -1.83
CA ARG A 8 -10.82 -3.31 -0.45
C ARG A 8 -10.11 -4.21 0.52
N GLN A 9 -9.71 -3.65 1.66
CA GLN A 9 -9.16 -4.42 2.76
C GLN A 9 -10.30 -5.03 3.59
N GLU A 10 -10.33 -6.35 3.69
CA GLU A 10 -11.29 -7.07 4.52
C GLU A 10 -10.77 -7.16 5.96
N THR A 11 -11.64 -6.78 6.90
CA THR A 11 -11.35 -6.97 8.33
C THR A 11 -11.81 -8.36 8.74
N MET A 12 -10.88 -9.31 8.81
CA MET A 12 -11.17 -10.66 9.26
C MET A 12 -11.02 -10.77 10.79
N PRO A 13 -12.06 -11.23 11.52
CA PRO A 13 -12.10 -11.16 12.98
C PRO A 13 -11.12 -12.10 13.72
N ALA A 14 -10.39 -12.97 13.02
CA ALA A 14 -9.54 -14.00 13.63
C ALA A 14 -8.10 -14.07 13.09
N THR A 15 -7.71 -13.18 12.17
CA THR A 15 -6.38 -13.23 11.54
C THR A 15 -5.73 -11.87 11.51
N SER A 16 -4.46 -11.79 11.92
CA SER A 16 -3.60 -10.62 11.69
C SER A 16 -3.19 -10.44 10.22
N ALA A 17 -3.69 -11.29 9.32
CA ALA A 17 -3.42 -11.22 7.90
C ALA A 17 -4.26 -10.14 7.23
N HIS A 18 -3.62 -9.28 6.43
CA HIS A 18 -4.29 -8.36 5.52
C HIS A 18 -4.92 -9.16 4.38
N VAL A 19 -6.25 -9.27 4.37
CA VAL A 19 -7.00 -9.90 3.29
C VAL A 19 -7.56 -8.79 2.40
N PHE A 20 -7.45 -8.95 1.08
CA PHE A 20 -7.94 -7.97 0.11
C PHE A 20 -8.93 -8.62 -0.85
N SER A 21 -10.12 -8.03 -0.98
CA SER A 21 -11.07 -8.35 -2.04
C SER A 21 -10.88 -7.40 -3.22
N VAL A 22 -11.12 -7.93 -4.43
CA VAL A 22 -10.96 -7.20 -5.68
C VAL A 22 -12.25 -7.34 -6.48
N SER A 23 -12.78 -6.22 -6.95
CA SER A 23 -13.93 -6.15 -7.84
C SER A 23 -13.54 -5.47 -9.15
N THR A 24 -13.86 -6.08 -10.29
CA THR A 24 -13.66 -5.45 -11.60
C THR A 24 -14.82 -4.50 -11.88
N LEU A 25 -14.53 -3.21 -12.02
CA LEU A 25 -15.53 -2.18 -12.32
C LEU A 25 -15.74 -2.03 -13.84
N LEU A 26 -14.66 -2.11 -14.62
CA LEU A 26 -14.67 -1.98 -16.08
C LEU A 26 -13.57 -2.85 -16.70
N GLY A 27 -13.79 -3.37 -17.90
CA GLY A 27 -12.78 -4.11 -18.67
C GLY A 27 -12.83 -5.62 -18.48
N LEU A 28 -11.69 -6.28 -18.55
CA LEU A 28 -11.59 -7.74 -18.46
C LEU A 28 -11.59 -8.19 -17.00
N ASP A 29 -12.47 -9.13 -16.66
CA ASP A 29 -12.54 -9.75 -15.35
C ASP A 29 -11.89 -11.14 -15.39
N THR A 30 -10.60 -11.20 -15.07
CA THR A 30 -9.83 -12.46 -15.07
C THR A 30 -9.07 -12.66 -13.76
N PRO A 31 -8.73 -13.91 -13.40
CA PRO A 31 -7.96 -14.19 -12.19
C PRO A 31 -6.62 -13.45 -12.15
N GLU A 32 -5.97 -13.27 -13.29
CA GLU A 32 -4.68 -12.59 -13.38
C GLU A 32 -4.81 -11.12 -12.96
N VAL A 33 -5.80 -10.38 -13.47
CA VAL A 33 -5.99 -8.98 -13.09
C VAL A 33 -6.33 -8.82 -11.60
N HIS A 34 -7.04 -9.79 -11.01
CA HIS A 34 -7.28 -9.81 -9.57
C HIS A 34 -6.00 -10.04 -8.77
N VAL A 35 -5.09 -10.89 -9.26
CA VAL A 35 -3.76 -11.09 -8.66
C VAL A 35 -2.98 -9.79 -8.69
N PHE A 36 -3.05 -9.01 -9.78
CA PHE A 36 -2.45 -7.67 -9.81
C PHE A 36 -3.04 -6.75 -8.73
N GLY A 37 -4.36 -6.68 -8.62
CA GLY A 37 -5.03 -5.83 -7.63
C GLY A 37 -4.60 -6.16 -6.20
N ARG A 38 -4.61 -7.45 -5.83
CA ARG A 38 -4.17 -7.91 -4.49
C ARG A 38 -2.69 -7.67 -4.24
N ALA A 39 -1.84 -7.97 -5.23
CA ALA A 39 -0.40 -7.79 -5.08
C ALA A 39 -0.02 -6.32 -4.89
N ILE A 40 -0.64 -5.41 -5.64
CA ILE A 40 -0.43 -3.97 -5.50
C ILE A 40 -0.92 -3.50 -4.14
N ALA A 41 -2.16 -3.83 -3.74
CA ALA A 41 -2.69 -3.42 -2.44
C ALA A 41 -1.87 -3.96 -1.25
N GLY A 42 -1.45 -5.23 -1.33
CA GLY A 42 -0.61 -5.85 -0.31
C GLY A 42 0.79 -5.25 -0.23
N HIS A 43 1.36 -4.82 -1.36
CA HIS A 43 2.66 -4.14 -1.38
C HIS A 43 2.57 -2.70 -0.87
N LEU A 44 1.50 -2.00 -1.24
CA LEU A 44 1.30 -0.61 -0.87
C LEU A 44 1.05 -0.41 0.63
N LEU A 45 0.69 -1.48 1.37
CA LEU A 45 0.39 -1.44 2.80
C LEU A 45 -0.59 -0.31 3.13
N LEU A 46 -1.74 -0.33 2.44
CA LEU A 46 -2.77 0.69 2.59
C LEU A 46 -3.17 0.87 4.07
N PRO A 47 -3.35 2.12 4.54
CA PRO A 47 -3.85 2.34 5.89
C PRO A 47 -5.24 1.70 6.07
N PRO A 48 -5.57 1.19 7.27
CA PRO A 48 -6.88 0.62 7.53
C PRO A 48 -8.03 1.56 7.12
N GLY A 49 -9.07 1.01 6.51
CA GLY A 49 -10.23 1.76 6.05
C GLY A 49 -10.04 2.56 4.76
N HIS A 50 -8.90 2.42 4.08
CA HIS A 50 -8.68 3.00 2.76
C HIS A 50 -8.89 1.95 1.67
N ASP A 51 -9.75 2.28 0.72
CA ASP A 51 -9.94 1.50 -0.50
C ASP A 51 -9.00 1.99 -1.61
N LEU A 52 -8.64 1.09 -2.52
CA LEU A 52 -7.73 1.37 -3.62
C LEU A 52 -8.43 1.12 -4.96
N THR A 53 -8.57 2.19 -5.76
CA THR A 53 -9.02 2.10 -7.15
C THR A 53 -7.81 2.02 -8.09
N LEU A 54 -7.76 0.99 -8.95
CA LEU A 54 -6.65 0.73 -9.87
C LEU A 54 -7.11 0.73 -11.33
N ALA A 55 -6.49 1.56 -12.17
CA ALA A 55 -6.64 1.51 -13.62
C ALA A 55 -5.42 0.82 -14.26
N LEU A 56 -5.63 -0.39 -14.79
CA LEU A 56 -4.59 -1.23 -15.39
C LEU A 56 -4.67 -1.22 -16.92
N GLY A 57 -3.63 -0.68 -17.56
CA GLY A 57 -3.47 -0.64 -19.02
C GLY A 57 -2.60 -1.78 -19.57
N LEU A 58 -2.88 -3.05 -19.22
CA LEU A 58 -2.03 -4.18 -19.62
C LEU A 58 -2.54 -4.86 -20.90
N LYS A 59 -1.68 -4.98 -21.92
CA LYS A 59 -2.00 -5.74 -23.15
C LYS A 59 -2.17 -7.23 -22.89
N LYS A 60 -1.34 -7.79 -22.02
CA LYS A 60 -1.38 -9.19 -21.55
C LYS A 60 -1.02 -9.21 -20.07
N PRO A 61 -2.00 -9.24 -19.15
CA PRO A 61 -1.72 -9.32 -17.72
C PRO A 61 -0.98 -10.64 -17.43
N SER A 62 0.20 -10.54 -16.83
CA SER A 62 1.03 -11.69 -16.45
C SER A 62 1.66 -11.42 -15.08
N PRO A 63 1.37 -12.25 -14.06
CA PRO A 63 1.90 -12.05 -12.71
C PRO A 63 3.44 -11.97 -12.63
N HIS A 64 4.15 -12.52 -13.62
CA HIS A 64 5.61 -12.47 -13.68
C HIS A 64 6.20 -11.06 -13.71
N ILE A 65 5.43 -10.03 -14.10
CA ILE A 65 5.93 -8.65 -14.12
C ILE A 65 5.84 -7.98 -12.74
N LEU A 66 5.05 -8.53 -11.81
CA LEU A 66 4.81 -7.91 -10.50
C LEU A 66 6.09 -7.66 -9.70
N PRO A 67 7.08 -8.58 -9.61
CA PRO A 67 8.31 -8.32 -8.89
C PRO A 67 9.11 -7.11 -9.40
N HIS A 68 8.94 -6.75 -10.68
CA HIS A 68 9.58 -5.58 -11.27
C HIS A 68 8.72 -4.32 -11.14
N LEU A 69 7.40 -4.46 -11.18
CA LEU A 69 6.46 -3.34 -11.09
C LEU A 69 6.33 -2.81 -9.65
N LEU A 70 6.21 -3.71 -8.67
CA LEU A 70 5.88 -3.35 -7.29
C LEU A 70 6.88 -2.36 -6.67
N PRO A 71 8.22 -2.56 -6.75
CA PRO A 71 9.17 -1.62 -6.19
C PRO A 71 9.08 -0.21 -6.79
N LEU A 72 8.66 -0.09 -8.06
CA LEU A 72 8.49 1.21 -8.71
C LEU A 72 7.30 1.99 -8.16
N LEU A 73 6.32 1.30 -7.55
CA LEU A 73 5.14 1.96 -6.97
C LEU A 73 5.43 2.58 -5.60
N GLU A 74 6.49 2.12 -4.90
CA GLU A 74 6.91 2.69 -3.61
C GLU A 74 7.26 4.17 -3.73
N ASP A 75 7.92 4.57 -4.82
CA ASP A 75 8.29 5.97 -5.10
C ASP A 75 7.08 6.91 -5.25
N TYR A 76 5.87 6.35 -5.42
CA TYR A 76 4.63 7.10 -5.61
C TYR A 76 3.66 6.97 -4.43
N LYS A 77 4.10 6.43 -3.29
CA LYS A 77 3.31 6.42 -2.05
C LYS A 77 3.22 7.83 -1.48
N LEU A 78 2.04 8.45 -1.61
CA LEU A 78 1.80 9.83 -1.15
C LEU A 78 1.15 9.92 0.24
N TRP A 79 0.72 8.80 0.83
CA TRP A 79 0.09 8.78 2.17
C TRP A 79 1.10 8.64 3.31
N GLU A 80 2.35 8.32 3.02
CA GLU A 80 3.44 8.40 3.98
C GLU A 80 3.92 9.86 4.01
N SER A 81 3.42 10.65 4.97
CA SER A 81 4.02 11.96 5.22
C SER A 81 5.48 11.73 5.64
N PRO A 82 6.46 12.49 5.10
CA PRO A 82 7.82 12.42 5.61
C PRO A 82 7.77 12.74 7.10
N SER A 83 8.23 11.80 7.92
CA SER A 83 8.37 11.99 9.35
C SER A 83 9.22 13.23 9.58
N LEU A 84 8.60 14.28 10.11
CA LEU A 84 9.32 15.45 10.61
C LEU A 84 10.41 14.94 11.57
N PRO A 85 11.67 15.36 11.42
CA PRO A 85 12.72 14.94 12.34
C PRO A 85 12.28 15.30 13.75
N THR A 86 12.21 14.28 14.61
CA THR A 86 11.94 14.43 16.03
C THR A 86 12.95 15.43 16.57
N PRO A 87 12.54 16.57 17.17
CA PRO A 87 13.51 17.48 17.77
C PRO A 87 14.25 16.72 18.85
N SER A 88 15.56 16.55 18.65
CA SER A 88 16.47 15.98 19.63
C SER A 88 16.24 16.73 20.95
N ALA A 89 15.81 16.01 21.99
CA ALA A 89 15.71 16.60 23.31
C ALA A 89 17.14 16.96 23.77
N ASP A 90 17.51 18.23 23.62
CA ASP A 90 18.68 18.81 24.29
C ASP A 90 18.49 18.60 25.79
N SER A 91 19.11 17.54 26.30
CA SER A 91 19.23 17.30 27.74
C SER A 91 20.27 18.28 28.27
N HIS A 92 19.83 19.48 28.59
CA HIS A 92 20.60 20.40 29.42
C HIS A 92 20.90 19.72 30.76
N MET A 93 22.15 19.27 30.92
CA MET A 93 22.75 18.97 32.22
C MET A 93 22.73 20.23 33.07
N THR A 94 21.73 20.39 33.94
CA THR A 94 21.85 21.28 35.09
C THR A 94 22.79 20.62 36.09
N GLY A 95 24.07 21.02 36.03
CA GLY A 95 25.03 20.76 37.10
C GLY A 95 24.52 21.40 38.39
N ASN A 96 24.22 20.57 39.38
CA ASN A 96 23.92 21.02 40.74
C ASN A 96 25.16 20.79 41.61
N THR A 97 25.97 21.84 41.75
CA THR A 97 26.96 21.96 42.83
C THR A 97 26.73 23.30 43.51
N GLY A 98 26.20 23.27 44.73
CA GLY A 98 26.12 24.45 45.57
C GLY A 98 25.31 24.28 46.84
N LEU A 99 26.06 24.24 47.96
CA LEU A 99 25.71 24.44 49.38
C LEU A 99 25.30 23.20 50.19
#